data_AF-A0A9W4JK04-F1
#
_entry.id   AF-A0A9W4JK04-F1
#
_cell.length_a   1.000
_cell.length_b   1.000
_cell.length_c   1.000
_cell.angle_alpha   90.00
_cell.angle_beta   90.00
_cell.angle_gamma   90.00
#
_symmetry.space_group_name_H-M   'P 1'
#
loop_
_entity.id
_entity.type
_entity.pdbx_description
1 polymer ?
#
loop_
_entity_poly.entity_id
_entity_poly.type
_entity_poly.pdbx_seq_one_letter_code
_entity_poly.pdbx_strand_id
1 'polypeptide(L)'
;MSLSLLVSDLKTYLTFLSQRSHFLNTKMTHRIKAFGYSSEYGFLLYKGRTIEKKMVANLLITEKTSREDAQRAEVLRLRIPALKKAWAIEPEAIQGKQTKCQLEQAENELEEIEARSGDTRYKIYQAEYMLQAVLKEDYDALRNDPKWYMREGLVQDCVDQGGCCSRQCGCCAKRDLSQNKKGSGHCTFECGCCIAFEGRELTKEQKKERRKDFRDDLERCNSQLILRMADLFIHPLKHQWFSRSGQINQKI
;
A
#
# COMPACT_ATOMS: atom_id res chain seq x y z
N MET A 1 -37.38 12.50 2.04
CA MET A 1 -36.36 12.06 3.02
C MET A 1 -36.07 13.23 3.94
N SER A 2 -36.33 13.11 5.25
CA SER A 2 -36.29 14.25 6.17
C SER A 2 -34.85 14.60 6.56
N LEU A 3 -34.55 15.91 6.61
CA LEU A 3 -33.30 16.49 7.08
C LEU A 3 -32.87 16.00 8.48
N SER A 4 -33.80 15.49 9.28
CA SER A 4 -33.53 14.93 10.61
C SER A 4 -32.67 13.66 10.59
N LEU A 5 -32.77 12.82 9.56
CA LEU A 5 -31.98 11.57 9.46
C LEU A 5 -30.51 11.83 9.08
N LEU A 6 -30.24 12.86 8.27
CA LEU A 6 -28.88 13.22 7.87
C LEU A 6 -28.06 13.83 9.03
N VAL A 7 -28.74 14.53 9.96
CA VAL A 7 -28.07 15.16 11.11
C VAL A 7 -27.72 14.14 12.20
N SER A 8 -28.51 13.07 12.38
CA SER A 8 -28.18 11.99 13.32
C SER A 8 -26.96 11.18 12.85
N ASP A 9 -26.81 10.98 11.55
CA ASP A 9 -25.68 10.23 10.99
C ASP A 9 -24.36 10.99 11.11
N LEU A 10 -24.39 12.33 10.91
CA LEU A 10 -23.21 13.19 11.09
C LEU A 10 -22.74 13.26 12.54
N LYS A 11 -23.66 13.33 13.53
CA LYS A 11 -23.29 13.29 14.95
C LYS A 11 -22.68 11.95 15.35
N THR A 12 -23.23 10.84 14.83
CA THR A 12 -22.70 9.50 15.08
C THR A 12 -21.30 9.34 14.48
N TYR A 13 -21.09 9.83 13.25
CA TYR A 13 -19.79 9.79 12.57
C TYR A 13 -18.73 10.65 13.29
N LEU A 14 -19.08 11.86 13.74
CA LEU A 14 -18.16 12.74 14.48
C LEU A 14 -17.80 12.18 15.87
N THR A 15 -18.75 11.52 16.55
CA THR A 15 -18.49 10.87 17.85
C THR A 15 -17.57 9.66 17.68
N PHE A 16 -17.73 8.89 16.59
CA PHE A 16 -16.83 7.81 16.23
C PHE A 16 -15.40 8.29 15.93
N LEU A 17 -15.25 9.41 15.21
CA LEU A 17 -13.94 10.01 14.94
C LEU A 17 -13.24 10.57 16.19
N SER A 18 -14.00 11.17 17.12
CA SER A 18 -13.49 11.70 18.38
C SER A 18 -13.04 10.59 19.35
N GLN A 19 -13.82 9.49 19.47
CA GLN A 19 -13.41 8.34 20.28
C GLN A 19 -12.20 7.59 19.68
N ARG A 20 -12.07 7.59 18.34
CA ARG A 20 -10.93 6.96 17.63
C ARG A 20 -9.62 7.73 17.81
N SER A 21 -9.65 9.07 17.87
CA SER A 21 -8.43 9.87 18.15
C SER A 21 -7.95 9.68 19.60
N HIS A 22 -8.88 9.52 20.55
CA HIS A 22 -8.54 9.29 21.95
C HIS A 22 -7.98 7.88 22.18
N PHE A 23 -8.52 6.85 21.52
CA PHE A 23 -8.07 5.46 21.65
C PHE A 23 -6.69 5.21 21.04
N LEU A 24 -6.36 5.88 19.93
CA LEU A 24 -5.02 5.85 19.33
C LEU A 24 -3.98 6.52 20.24
N ASN A 25 -4.37 7.55 21.01
CA ASN A 25 -3.46 8.23 21.93
C ASN A 25 -3.23 7.50 23.27
N THR A 26 -4.18 6.70 23.77
CA THR A 26 -4.06 6.09 25.12
C THR A 26 -3.44 4.69 25.13
N LYS A 27 -3.47 3.93 24.03
CA LYS A 27 -2.82 2.60 23.97
C LYS A 27 -1.39 2.63 23.43
N MET A 28 -0.97 3.71 22.76
CA MET A 28 0.39 3.83 22.21
C MET A 28 1.39 4.42 23.21
N THR A 29 0.92 5.05 24.30
CA THR A 29 1.75 5.77 25.27
C THR A 29 2.35 4.89 26.37
N HIS A 30 1.90 3.65 26.56
CA HIS A 30 2.38 2.77 27.65
C HIS A 30 3.52 1.80 27.27
N ARG A 31 4.11 1.90 26.08
CA ARG A 31 5.24 1.04 25.65
C ARG A 31 6.49 1.77 25.13
N ILE A 32 6.57 3.09 25.29
CA ILE A 32 7.75 3.86 24.88
C ILE A 32 8.67 4.03 26.11
N LYS A 33 9.44 2.98 26.43
CA LYS A 33 10.64 3.15 27.26
C LYS A 33 11.70 3.84 26.40
N ALA A 34 12.03 5.08 26.79
CA ALA A 34 13.27 5.81 26.51
C ALA A 34 14.07 5.40 25.26
N PHE A 35 13.79 6.04 24.13
CA PHE A 35 14.69 6.06 22.96
C PHE A 35 15.27 7.46 22.83
N GLY A 36 16.56 7.63 23.13
CA GLY A 36 17.30 8.85 22.82
C GLY A 36 17.48 8.96 21.31
N TYR A 37 16.83 9.95 20.70
CA TYR A 37 16.96 10.25 19.27
C TYR A 37 18.04 11.31 19.06
N SER A 38 19.09 10.97 18.33
CA SER A 38 20.01 11.95 17.75
C SER A 38 19.52 12.32 16.36
N SER A 39 18.88 13.48 16.24
CA SER A 39 18.15 13.93 15.05
C SER A 39 19.04 14.45 13.90
N GLU A 40 20.36 14.55 14.10
CA GLU A 40 21.27 15.18 13.13
C GLU A 40 21.90 14.21 12.11
N TYR A 41 21.94 12.90 12.36
CA TYR A 41 22.92 12.05 11.66
C TYR A 41 22.37 11.10 10.59
N GLY A 42 21.11 11.20 10.18
CA GLY A 42 20.59 10.33 9.11
C GLY A 42 20.49 8.84 9.48
N PHE A 43 20.57 8.51 10.78
CA PHE A 43 20.40 7.17 11.31
C PHE A 43 19.09 7.03 12.11
N LEU A 44 18.61 5.80 12.27
CA LEU A 44 17.48 5.42 13.10
C LEU A 44 17.94 4.44 14.18
N LEU A 45 17.46 4.60 15.41
CA LEU A 45 17.60 3.57 16.44
C LEU A 45 16.42 2.58 16.31
N TYR A 46 16.68 1.42 15.72
CA TYR A 46 15.69 0.39 15.44
C TYR A 46 16.05 -0.90 16.18
N LYS A 47 15.19 -1.33 17.11
CA LYS A 47 15.38 -2.53 17.95
C LYS A 47 16.76 -2.58 18.63
N GLY A 48 17.24 -1.44 19.12
CA GLY A 48 18.54 -1.33 19.80
C GLY A 48 19.74 -1.26 18.86
N ARG A 49 19.52 -1.06 17.55
CA ARG A 49 20.59 -0.93 16.54
C ARG A 49 20.49 0.38 15.80
N THR A 50 21.64 0.94 15.43
CA THR A 50 21.73 2.15 14.61
C THR A 50 21.74 1.75 13.13
N ILE A 51 20.70 2.13 12.40
CA ILE A 51 20.53 1.79 10.97
C ILE A 51 20.46 3.06 10.13
N GLU A 52 20.98 3.04 8.90
CA GLU A 52 20.90 4.21 8.03
C GLU A 52 19.44 4.44 7.58
N LYS A 53 18.90 5.63 7.86
CA LYS A 53 17.51 5.99 7.54
C LYS A 53 17.26 5.92 6.05
N LYS A 54 18.18 6.46 5.26
CA LYS A 54 18.08 6.58 3.79
C LYS A 54 17.93 5.21 3.13
N MET A 55 18.67 4.22 3.61
CA MET A 55 18.60 2.83 3.15
C MET A 55 17.19 2.24 3.34
N VAL A 56 16.60 2.38 4.54
CA VAL A 56 15.24 1.91 4.82
C VAL A 56 14.20 2.68 4.00
N ALA A 57 14.32 4.00 3.94
CA ALA A 57 13.41 4.85 3.17
C ALA A 57 13.41 4.47 1.68
N ASN A 58 14.58 4.28 1.08
CA ASN A 58 14.73 3.88 -0.32
C ASN A 58 14.07 2.53 -0.60
N LEU A 59 14.25 1.54 0.28
CA LEU A 59 13.58 0.24 0.14
C LEU A 59 12.05 0.42 0.16
N LEU A 60 11.51 1.12 1.17
CA LEU A 60 10.07 1.31 1.33
C LEU A 60 9.43 2.09 0.17
N ILE A 61 10.11 3.12 -0.34
CA ILE A 61 9.68 3.92 -1.49
C ILE A 61 9.65 3.07 -2.77
N THR A 62 10.69 2.28 -2.99
CA THR A 62 10.79 1.44 -4.20
C THR A 62 9.76 0.32 -4.15
N GLU A 63 9.57 -0.30 -2.99
CA GLU A 63 8.50 -1.27 -2.71
C GLU A 63 7.10 -0.69 -2.97
N LYS A 64 6.82 0.52 -2.47
CA LYS A 64 5.54 1.20 -2.72
C LYS A 64 5.35 1.49 -4.21
N THR A 65 6.37 2.01 -4.88
CA THR A 65 6.35 2.29 -6.33
C THR A 65 6.06 1.02 -7.11
N SER A 66 6.73 -0.08 -6.79
CA SER A 66 6.49 -1.38 -7.44
C SER A 66 5.06 -1.88 -7.25
N ARG A 67 4.47 -1.68 -6.07
CA ARG A 67 3.05 -1.98 -5.84
C ARG A 67 2.14 -1.07 -6.65
N GLU A 68 2.44 0.21 -6.77
CA GLU A 68 1.66 1.14 -7.61
C GLU A 68 1.68 0.73 -9.07
N ASP A 69 2.87 0.46 -9.63
CA ASP A 69 3.05 0.02 -11.02
C ASP A 69 2.29 -1.29 -11.29
N ALA A 70 2.44 -2.29 -10.42
CA ALA A 70 1.76 -3.59 -10.56
C ALA A 70 0.23 -3.42 -10.54
N GLN A 71 -0.30 -2.62 -9.62
CA GLN A 71 -1.73 -2.39 -9.48
C GLN A 71 -2.31 -1.60 -10.65
N ARG A 72 -1.57 -0.62 -11.17
CA ARG A 72 -1.99 0.10 -12.36
C ARG A 72 -2.00 -0.80 -13.59
N ALA A 73 -0.98 -1.64 -13.75
CA ALA A 73 -0.94 -2.62 -14.83
C ALA A 73 -2.10 -3.63 -14.75
N GLU A 74 -2.48 -4.11 -13.55
CA GLU A 74 -3.68 -4.93 -13.34
C GLU A 74 -4.94 -4.24 -13.87
N VAL A 75 -5.14 -2.96 -13.52
CA VAL A 75 -6.29 -2.17 -13.97
C VAL A 75 -6.30 -2.01 -15.49
N LEU A 76 -5.15 -1.66 -16.09
CA LEU A 76 -5.03 -1.44 -17.53
C LEU A 76 -5.27 -2.72 -18.33
N ARG A 77 -4.75 -3.87 -17.87
CA ARG A 77 -4.96 -5.17 -18.51
C ARG A 77 -6.43 -5.61 -18.53
N LEU A 78 -7.23 -5.18 -17.55
CA LEU A 78 -8.68 -5.38 -17.56
C LEU A 78 -9.40 -4.35 -18.44
N ARG A 79 -8.93 -3.10 -18.45
CA ARG A 79 -9.57 -1.99 -19.16
C ARG A 79 -9.38 -2.05 -20.68
N ILE A 80 -8.19 -2.42 -21.16
CA ILE A 80 -7.88 -2.46 -22.60
C ILE A 80 -8.82 -3.40 -23.38
N PRO A 81 -9.06 -4.66 -22.98
CA PRO A 81 -10.01 -5.52 -23.66
C PRO A 81 -11.44 -4.98 -23.65
N ALA A 82 -11.86 -4.31 -22.57
CA ALA A 82 -13.19 -3.69 -22.49
C ALA A 82 -13.33 -2.53 -23.48
N LEU A 83 -12.31 -1.67 -23.59
CA LEU A 83 -12.27 -0.58 -24.57
C LEU A 83 -12.24 -1.10 -26.01
N LYS A 84 -11.46 -2.15 -26.30
CA LYS A 84 -11.45 -2.81 -27.62
C LYS A 84 -12.84 -3.31 -28.02
N LYS A 85 -13.55 -3.96 -27.09
CA LYS A 85 -14.93 -4.43 -27.32
C LYS A 85 -15.90 -3.26 -27.55
N ALA A 86 -15.83 -2.21 -26.73
CA ALA A 86 -16.69 -1.04 -26.88
C ALA A 86 -16.46 -0.31 -28.22
N TRP A 87 -15.20 -0.16 -28.64
CA TRP A 87 -14.85 0.46 -29.92
C TRP A 87 -15.33 -0.36 -31.12
N ALA A 88 -15.31 -1.69 -31.03
CA ALA A 88 -15.79 -2.57 -32.10
C ALA A 88 -17.31 -2.49 -32.35
N ILE A 89 -18.10 -2.06 -31.36
CA ILE A 89 -19.56 -1.96 -31.48
C ILE A 89 -19.97 -0.70 -32.25
N GLU A 90 -19.31 0.44 -32.00
CA GLU A 90 -19.67 1.73 -32.60
C GLU A 90 -18.40 2.54 -32.99
N PRO A 91 -17.65 2.13 -34.02
CA PRO A 91 -16.36 2.74 -34.33
C PRO A 91 -16.45 4.18 -34.86
N GLU A 92 -17.53 4.52 -35.57
CA GLU A 92 -17.68 5.82 -36.26
C GLU A 92 -18.44 6.87 -35.44
N ALA A 93 -19.13 6.45 -34.37
CA ALA A 93 -19.81 7.37 -33.47
C ALA A 93 -18.81 8.34 -32.80
N ILE A 94 -19.28 9.51 -32.35
CA ILE A 94 -18.48 10.42 -31.51
C ILE A 94 -17.91 9.66 -30.30
N GLN A 95 -18.72 8.77 -29.73
CA GLN A 95 -18.32 7.86 -28.65
C GLN A 95 -17.23 6.87 -29.08
N GLY A 96 -17.26 6.40 -30.33
CA GLY A 96 -16.21 5.56 -30.93
C GLY A 96 -14.86 6.24 -31.00
N LYS A 97 -14.83 7.51 -31.43
CA LYS A 97 -13.59 8.33 -31.46
C LYS A 97 -13.02 8.53 -30.05
N GLN A 98 -13.87 8.83 -29.06
CA GLN A 98 -13.43 8.98 -27.67
C GLN A 98 -12.91 7.67 -27.10
N THR A 99 -13.59 6.55 -27.38
CA THR A 99 -13.18 5.21 -26.92
C THR A 99 -11.84 4.80 -27.53
N LYS A 100 -11.59 5.12 -28.81
CA LYS A 100 -10.30 4.90 -29.46
C LYS A 100 -9.17 5.68 -28.79
N CYS A 101 -9.39 6.97 -28.50
CA CYS A 101 -8.39 7.78 -27.79
C CYS A 101 -8.09 7.22 -26.39
N GLN A 102 -9.12 6.77 -25.65
CA GLN A 102 -8.92 6.12 -24.35
C GLN A 102 -8.17 4.79 -24.45
N LEU A 103 -8.42 4.02 -25.53
CA LEU A 103 -7.71 2.77 -25.80
C LEU A 103 -6.22 3.03 -26.04
N GLU A 104 -5.89 3.94 -26.95
CA GLU A 104 -4.51 4.32 -27.26
C GLU A 104 -3.79 4.84 -26.00
N GLN A 105 -4.45 5.67 -25.19
CA GLN A 105 -3.90 6.14 -23.92
C GLN A 105 -3.61 5.00 -22.94
N ALA A 106 -4.54 4.04 -22.80
CA ALA A 106 -4.39 2.91 -21.90
C ALA A 106 -3.29 1.93 -22.36
N GLU A 107 -3.16 1.71 -23.67
CA GLU A 107 -2.11 0.87 -24.26
C GLU A 107 -0.72 1.50 -24.05
N ASN A 108 -0.58 2.80 -24.37
CA ASN A 108 0.68 3.53 -24.14
C ASN A 108 1.06 3.54 -22.65
N GLU A 109 0.11 3.75 -21.74
CA GLU A 109 0.38 3.74 -20.30
C GLU A 109 0.81 2.35 -19.81
N LEU A 110 0.21 1.27 -20.33
CA LEU A 110 0.62 -0.08 -19.98
C LEU A 110 2.04 -0.38 -20.47
N GLU A 111 2.37 0.02 -21.70
CA GLU A 111 3.71 -0.11 -22.27
C GLU A 111 4.76 0.67 -21.44
N GLU A 112 4.46 1.91 -21.04
CA GLU A 112 5.34 2.71 -20.18
C GLU A 112 5.60 2.04 -18.82
N ILE A 113 4.57 1.45 -18.22
CA ILE A 113 4.69 0.74 -16.94
C ILE A 113 5.49 -0.55 -17.10
N GLU A 114 5.24 -1.32 -18.15
CA GLU A 114 5.98 -2.55 -18.44
C GLU A 114 7.46 -2.26 -18.72
N ALA A 115 7.75 -1.20 -19.48
CA ALA A 115 9.12 -0.73 -19.72
C ALA A 115 9.82 -0.31 -18.42
N ARG A 116 9.14 0.45 -17.55
CA ARG A 116 9.68 0.89 -16.25
C ARG A 116 9.77 -0.25 -15.22
N SER A 117 8.98 -1.30 -15.35
CA SER A 117 8.95 -2.41 -14.39
C SER A 117 10.31 -3.11 -14.25
N GLY A 118 11.13 -3.14 -15.31
CA GLY A 118 12.51 -3.63 -15.26
C GLY A 118 13.40 -2.77 -14.35
N ASP A 119 13.35 -1.46 -14.53
CA ASP A 119 14.08 -0.48 -13.71
C ASP A 119 13.61 -0.51 -12.24
N THR A 120 12.29 -0.56 -12.00
CA THR A 120 11.75 -0.69 -10.64
C THR A 120 12.22 -1.97 -9.96
N ARG A 121 12.23 -3.12 -10.67
CA ARG A 121 12.76 -4.39 -10.13
C ARG A 121 14.25 -4.29 -9.79
N TYR A 122 15.03 -3.68 -10.67
CA TYR A 122 16.47 -3.46 -10.44
C TYR A 122 16.71 -2.55 -9.22
N LYS A 123 15.91 -1.49 -9.05
CA LYS A 123 15.98 -0.62 -7.87
C LYS A 123 15.63 -1.34 -6.58
N ILE A 124 14.66 -2.27 -6.59
CA ILE A 124 14.39 -3.12 -5.42
C ILE A 124 15.62 -3.96 -5.10
N TYR A 125 16.19 -4.63 -6.12
CA TYR A 125 17.39 -5.43 -5.94
C TYR A 125 18.55 -4.61 -5.34
N GLN A 126 18.79 -3.40 -5.85
CA GLN A 126 19.80 -2.49 -5.29
C GLN A 126 19.47 -2.12 -3.84
N ALA A 127 18.23 -1.73 -3.53
CA ALA A 127 17.83 -1.37 -2.18
C ALA A 127 17.96 -2.54 -1.19
N GLU A 128 17.64 -3.76 -1.63
CA GLU A 128 17.83 -4.99 -0.87
C GLU A 128 19.31 -5.29 -0.62
N TYR A 129 20.17 -5.11 -1.62
CA TYR A 129 21.61 -5.31 -1.47
C TYR A 129 22.25 -4.31 -0.50
N MET A 130 21.75 -3.08 -0.47
CA MET A 130 22.25 -2.04 0.44
C MET A 130 21.83 -2.26 1.90
N LEU A 131 20.92 -3.19 2.19
CA LEU A 131 20.52 -3.48 3.57
C LEU A 131 21.71 -3.98 4.41
N GLN A 132 21.86 -3.42 5.61
CA GLN A 132 22.76 -3.96 6.62
C GLN A 132 22.45 -5.45 6.87
N ALA A 133 23.49 -6.27 7.03
CA ALA A 133 23.39 -7.75 7.07
C ALA A 133 22.22 -8.27 7.93
N VAL A 134 22.07 -7.75 9.15
CA VAL A 134 21.01 -8.26 10.04
C VAL A 134 19.61 -7.81 9.63
N LEU A 135 19.46 -6.63 9.01
CA LEU A 135 18.17 -6.24 8.42
C LEU A 135 17.86 -7.05 7.16
N LYS A 136 18.90 -7.41 6.40
CA LYS A 136 18.77 -8.26 5.22
C LYS A 136 18.28 -9.66 5.59
N GLU A 137 18.85 -10.25 6.64
CA GLU A 137 18.39 -11.55 7.19
C GLU A 137 16.93 -11.50 7.61
N ASP A 138 16.53 -10.48 8.40
CA ASP A 138 15.14 -10.27 8.81
C ASP A 138 14.22 -10.12 7.59
N TYR A 139 14.62 -9.27 6.63
CA TYR A 139 13.87 -9.01 5.42
C TYR A 139 13.69 -10.28 4.57
N ASP A 140 14.76 -11.04 4.33
CA ASP A 140 14.71 -12.27 3.55
C ASP A 140 13.87 -13.34 4.24
N ALA A 141 14.04 -13.51 5.56
CA ALA A 141 13.23 -14.42 6.35
C ALA A 141 11.73 -14.09 6.23
N LEU A 142 11.39 -12.80 6.26
CA LEU A 142 10.04 -12.34 6.01
C LEU A 142 9.57 -12.66 4.59
N ARG A 143 10.37 -12.36 3.56
CA ARG A 143 9.98 -12.54 2.15
C ARG A 143 9.98 -13.99 1.67
N ASN A 144 10.53 -14.91 2.44
CA ASN A 144 10.41 -16.35 2.20
C ASN A 144 8.96 -16.85 2.36
N ASP A 145 8.13 -16.18 3.16
CA ASP A 145 6.70 -16.46 3.23
C ASP A 145 5.98 -15.84 2.02
N PRO A 146 5.38 -16.64 1.12
CA PRO A 146 4.61 -16.10 -0.01
C PRO A 146 3.41 -15.25 0.42
N LYS A 147 2.94 -15.38 1.67
CA LYS A 147 1.86 -14.60 2.26
C LYS A 147 2.35 -13.50 3.22
N TRP A 148 3.63 -13.13 3.18
CA TRP A 148 4.20 -12.07 4.04
C TRP A 148 3.40 -10.77 4.02
N TYR A 149 2.74 -10.46 2.89
CA TYR A 149 1.96 -9.25 2.71
C TYR A 149 0.60 -9.29 3.39
N MET A 150 0.11 -10.48 3.78
CA MET A 150 -1.18 -10.69 4.45
C MET A 150 -1.05 -10.76 5.97
N ARG A 151 0.11 -10.40 6.53
CA ARG A 151 0.30 -10.33 7.99
C ARG A 151 -0.64 -9.29 8.61
N GLU A 152 -1.07 -9.55 9.84
CA GLU A 152 -2.03 -8.72 10.57
C GLU A 152 -1.69 -7.23 10.54
N GLY A 153 -0.42 -6.86 10.74
CA GLY A 153 -0.01 -5.46 10.73
C GLY A 153 -0.22 -4.75 9.38
N LEU A 154 -0.01 -5.45 8.26
CA LEU A 154 -0.22 -4.90 6.91
C LEU A 154 -1.70 -4.86 6.54
N VAL A 155 -2.47 -5.86 6.98
CA VAL A 155 -3.93 -5.85 6.88
C VAL A 155 -4.51 -4.67 7.65
N GLN A 156 -4.06 -4.48 8.89
CA GLN A 156 -4.51 -3.38 9.74
C GLN A 156 -4.11 -2.02 9.16
N ASP A 157 -2.90 -1.88 8.62
CA ASP A 157 -2.48 -0.65 7.93
C ASP A 157 -3.40 -0.33 6.73
N CYS A 158 -3.79 -1.35 5.96
CA CYS A 158 -4.76 -1.21 4.89
C CYS A 158 -6.15 -0.80 5.42
N VAL A 159 -6.61 -1.37 6.53
CA VAL A 159 -7.89 -1.01 7.17
C VAL A 159 -7.86 0.43 7.69
N ASP A 160 -6.78 0.83 8.35
CA ASP A 160 -6.60 2.17 8.93
C ASP A 160 -6.65 3.25 7.85
N GLN A 161 -6.10 2.97 6.67
CA GLN A 161 -6.12 3.85 5.50
C GLN A 161 -7.46 3.83 4.75
N GLY A 162 -8.47 3.09 5.22
CA GLY A 162 -9.76 2.93 4.53
C GLY A 162 -9.64 2.15 3.23
N GLY A 163 -8.65 1.26 3.12
CA GLY A 163 -8.38 0.44 1.94
C GLY A 163 -9.31 -0.77 1.80
N CYS A 164 -9.02 -1.62 0.82
CA CYS A 164 -9.86 -2.77 0.45
C CYS A 164 -10.12 -3.76 1.58
N CYS A 165 -9.21 -3.88 2.55
CA CYS A 165 -9.41 -4.75 3.71
C CYS A 165 -10.54 -4.28 4.64
N SER A 166 -10.77 -2.97 4.75
CA SER A 166 -11.92 -2.44 5.52
C SER A 166 -13.26 -2.78 4.87
N ARG A 167 -13.28 -2.88 3.53
CA ARG A 167 -14.47 -3.20 2.72
C ARG A 167 -14.67 -4.69 2.47
N GLN A 168 -13.72 -5.52 2.88
CA GLN A 168 -13.76 -6.98 2.72
C GLN A 168 -14.00 -7.47 1.28
N CYS A 169 -13.60 -6.71 0.25
CA CYS A 169 -13.80 -7.12 -1.15
C CYS A 169 -12.90 -8.29 -1.59
N GLY A 170 -11.94 -8.69 -0.74
CA GLY A 170 -11.05 -9.83 -0.97
C GLY A 170 -9.93 -9.60 -2.01
N CYS A 171 -9.88 -8.45 -2.68
CA CYS A 171 -8.90 -8.23 -3.76
C CYS A 171 -7.44 -8.26 -3.28
N CYS A 172 -7.15 -7.82 -2.05
CA CYS A 172 -5.79 -7.87 -1.50
C CYS A 172 -5.31 -9.32 -1.33
N ALA A 173 -6.17 -10.23 -0.87
CA ALA A 173 -5.83 -11.64 -0.67
C ALA A 173 -5.77 -12.43 -1.98
N LYS A 174 -6.55 -12.00 -2.99
CA LYS A 174 -6.62 -12.62 -4.32
C LYS A 174 -5.60 -12.08 -5.31
N ARG A 175 -4.76 -11.13 -4.91
CA ARG A 175 -3.77 -10.54 -5.81
C ARG A 175 -2.75 -11.63 -6.16
N ASP A 176 -2.96 -12.20 -7.33
CA ASP A 176 -2.28 -13.39 -7.81
C ASP A 176 -0.76 -13.13 -7.86
N LEU A 177 -0.01 -14.00 -7.19
CA LEU A 177 1.45 -13.92 -7.10
C LEU A 177 2.13 -14.45 -8.37
N SER A 178 1.37 -14.72 -9.42
CA SER A 178 1.71 -15.76 -10.38
C SER A 178 2.85 -15.45 -11.35
N GLN A 179 3.41 -14.24 -11.40
CA GLN A 179 4.64 -14.02 -12.19
C GLN A 179 5.71 -13.13 -11.58
N ASN A 180 5.39 -12.30 -10.59
CA ASN A 180 6.37 -11.44 -9.92
C ASN A 180 6.08 -11.35 -8.42
N LYS A 181 6.92 -11.98 -7.58
CA LYS A 181 6.85 -11.83 -6.12
C LYS A 181 7.10 -10.38 -5.64
N LYS A 182 7.63 -9.54 -6.52
CA LYS A 182 7.88 -8.11 -6.27
C LYS A 182 6.63 -7.32 -6.66
N GLY A 183 6.19 -6.41 -5.80
CA GLY A 183 4.92 -5.68 -5.98
C GLY A 183 3.70 -6.37 -5.35
N SER A 184 3.88 -7.48 -4.64
CA SER A 184 2.84 -8.05 -3.78
C SER A 184 2.55 -7.13 -2.60
N GLY A 185 1.28 -6.96 -2.25
CA GLY A 185 0.89 -6.08 -1.16
C GLY A 185 -0.55 -5.62 -1.19
N HIS A 186 -0.91 -4.87 -0.15
CA HIS A 186 -2.20 -4.21 -0.03
C HIS A 186 -2.38 -3.07 -1.05
N CYS A 187 -3.60 -2.56 -1.14
CA CYS A 187 -3.97 -1.53 -2.10
C CYS A 187 -3.12 -0.26 -1.94
N THR A 188 -2.73 0.32 -3.06
CA THR A 188 -2.28 1.72 -3.17
C THR A 188 -3.42 2.52 -3.80
N PHE A 189 -3.17 3.79 -4.13
CA PHE A 189 -4.14 4.60 -4.89
C PHE A 189 -4.32 4.12 -6.34
N GLU A 190 -3.47 3.21 -6.83
CA GLU A 190 -3.60 2.59 -8.16
C GLU A 190 -4.48 1.32 -8.14
N CYS A 191 -5.00 0.91 -6.97
CA CYS A 191 -5.86 -0.26 -6.87
C CYS A 191 -7.20 -0.03 -7.58
N GLY A 192 -7.55 -0.87 -8.55
CA GLY A 192 -8.84 -0.80 -9.26
C GLY A 192 -10.06 -0.80 -8.35
N CYS A 193 -10.06 -1.60 -7.28
CA CYS A 193 -11.16 -1.60 -6.31
C CYS A 193 -11.25 -0.29 -5.52
N CYS A 194 -10.12 0.35 -5.19
CA CYS A 194 -10.12 1.66 -4.54
C CYS A 194 -10.60 2.75 -5.52
N ILE A 195 -10.09 2.75 -6.76
CA ILE A 195 -10.49 3.71 -7.80
C ILE A 195 -12.00 3.61 -8.07
N ALA A 196 -12.54 2.39 -8.19
CA ALA A 196 -13.96 2.17 -8.39
C ALA A 196 -14.80 2.66 -7.19
N PHE A 197 -14.32 2.47 -5.97
CA PHE A 197 -15.00 2.96 -4.76
C PHE A 197 -14.96 4.49 -4.64
N GLU A 198 -13.83 5.12 -4.95
CA GLU A 198 -13.69 6.57 -4.97
C GLU A 198 -14.48 7.22 -6.13
N GLY A 199 -14.82 6.43 -7.16
CA GLY A 199 -15.57 6.89 -8.34
C GLY A 199 -14.75 7.76 -9.30
N ARG A 200 -13.46 7.97 -9.01
CA ARG A 200 -12.54 8.73 -9.87
C ARG A 200 -11.11 8.25 -9.69
N GLU A 201 -10.32 8.45 -10.74
CA GLU A 201 -8.88 8.28 -10.67
C GLU A 201 -8.19 9.59 -10.29
N LEU A 202 -7.10 9.52 -9.54
CA LEU A 202 -6.26 10.69 -9.25
C LEU A 202 -5.60 11.22 -10.53
N THR A 203 -5.45 12.54 -10.64
CA THR A 203 -4.70 13.16 -11.74
C THR A 203 -3.20 12.85 -11.63
N LYS A 204 -2.44 13.05 -12.71
CA LYS A 204 -0.98 12.85 -12.71
C LYS A 204 -0.29 13.69 -11.61
N GLU A 205 -0.77 14.91 -11.39
CA GLU A 205 -0.27 15.85 -10.39
C GLU A 205 -0.57 15.35 -8.97
N GLN A 206 -1.80 14.91 -8.70
CA GLN A 206 -2.19 14.35 -7.41
C GLN A 206 -1.41 13.08 -7.07
N LYS A 207 -1.18 12.20 -8.06
CA LYS A 207 -0.32 11.01 -7.89
C LYS A 207 1.12 11.40 -7.56
N LYS A 208 1.66 12.42 -8.24
CA LYS A 208 3.01 12.94 -7.99
C LYS A 208 3.13 13.54 -6.58
N GLU A 209 2.14 14.33 -6.16
CA GLU A 209 2.08 14.91 -4.82
C GLU A 209 2.03 13.83 -3.74
N ARG A 210 1.12 12.85 -3.83
CA ARG A 210 1.05 11.74 -2.85
C ARG A 210 2.34 10.93 -2.74
N ARG A 211 3.06 10.72 -3.85
CA ARG A 211 4.37 10.05 -3.84
C ARG A 211 5.44 10.90 -3.16
N LYS A 212 5.40 12.22 -3.38
CA LYS A 212 6.29 13.19 -2.72
C LYS A 212 6.00 13.23 -1.23
N ASP A 213 4.74 13.34 -0.81
CA ASP A 213 4.37 13.36 0.61
C ASP A 213 4.83 12.11 1.34
N PHE A 214 4.62 10.93 0.73
CA PHE A 214 5.11 9.68 1.30
C PHE A 214 6.63 9.65 1.46
N ARG A 215 7.38 10.15 0.47
CA ARG A 215 8.85 10.29 0.55
C ARG A 215 9.24 11.24 1.66
N ASP A 216 8.67 12.44 1.67
CA ASP A 216 8.98 13.49 2.63
C ASP A 216 8.66 13.03 4.06
N ASP A 217 7.57 12.29 4.26
CA ASP A 217 7.21 11.73 5.56
C ASP A 217 8.19 10.63 6.02
N LEU A 218 8.77 9.83 5.12
CA LEU A 218 9.82 8.87 5.47
C LEU A 218 11.17 9.55 5.74
N GLU A 219 11.46 10.63 5.02
CA GLU A 219 12.71 11.37 5.12
C GLU A 219 12.71 12.39 6.27
N ARG A 220 11.54 12.80 6.79
CA ARG A 220 11.43 13.70 7.94
C ARG A 220 12.11 13.11 9.19
N CYS A 221 12.84 13.95 9.93
CA CYS A 221 13.49 13.52 11.18
C CYS A 221 12.46 12.99 12.18
N ASN A 222 12.79 11.90 12.86
CA ASN A 222 11.96 11.26 13.90
C ASN A 222 10.58 10.78 13.41
N SER A 223 10.45 10.47 12.12
CA SER A 223 9.21 9.94 11.57
C SER A 223 8.84 8.61 12.21
N GLN A 224 7.78 8.58 13.03
CA GLN A 224 7.22 7.32 13.53
C GLN A 224 6.75 6.42 12.37
N LEU A 225 6.48 7.01 11.20
CA LEU A 225 6.10 6.27 10.00
C LEU A 225 7.22 5.33 9.55
N ILE A 226 8.48 5.77 9.49
CA ILE A 226 9.56 4.89 8.99
C ILE A 226 9.80 3.70 9.91
N LEU A 227 9.66 3.89 11.24
CA LEU A 227 9.77 2.79 12.19
C LEU A 227 8.59 1.82 12.08
N ARG A 228 7.35 2.34 12.01
CA ARG A 228 6.15 1.51 11.77
C ARG A 228 6.31 0.71 10.49
N MET A 229 6.75 1.34 9.40
CA MET A 229 6.94 0.68 8.12
C MET A 229 8.08 -0.32 8.14
N ALA A 230 9.18 -0.05 8.86
CA ALA A 230 10.26 -1.04 9.04
C ALA A 230 9.75 -2.30 9.78
N ASP A 231 8.95 -2.14 10.84
CA ASP A 231 8.31 -3.27 11.53
C ASP A 231 7.39 -4.06 10.57
N LEU A 232 6.66 -3.36 9.69
CA LEU A 232 5.72 -3.95 8.74
C LEU A 232 6.35 -4.58 7.48
N PHE A 233 7.55 -4.18 7.07
CA PHE A 233 8.13 -4.60 5.78
C PHE A 233 9.49 -5.29 5.88
N ILE A 234 10.17 -5.20 7.03
CA ILE A 234 11.51 -5.75 7.24
C ILE A 234 11.50 -6.82 8.32
N HIS A 235 10.86 -6.55 9.46
CA HIS A 235 10.98 -7.47 10.59
C HIS A 235 10.05 -8.67 10.46
N PRO A 236 10.56 -9.92 10.58
CA PRO A 236 9.71 -11.08 10.76
C PRO A 236 9.03 -10.92 12.12
N LEU A 237 7.71 -11.04 12.18
CA LEU A 237 7.04 -11.15 13.47
C LEU A 237 7.61 -12.39 14.13
N LYS A 238 8.39 -12.24 15.22
CA LYS A 238 8.73 -13.38 16.07
C LYS A 238 7.42 -14.10 16.32
N HIS A 239 7.34 -15.37 15.92
CA HIS A 239 6.17 -16.25 16.09
C HIS A 239 5.48 -15.90 17.42
N GLN A 240 4.46 -15.04 17.37
CA GLN A 240 3.52 -14.95 18.46
C GLN A 240 2.68 -16.19 18.23
N TRP A 241 3.09 -17.26 18.92
CA TRP A 241 2.27 -18.43 19.10
C TRP A 241 0.87 -17.95 19.47
N PHE A 242 -0.08 -18.12 18.55
CA PHE A 242 -1.50 -18.10 18.86
C PHE A 242 -1.77 -19.33 19.74
N SER A 243 -1.43 -19.23 21.01
CA SER A 243 -2.02 -20.04 22.08
C SER A 243 -3.13 -19.21 22.70
N ARG A 244 -4.29 -19.19 22.03
CA ARG A 244 -5.61 -19.00 22.65
C ARG A 244 -6.70 -19.33 21.62
N SER A 245 -6.97 -20.64 21.55
CA SER A 245 -8.31 -21.23 21.58
C SER A 245 -9.49 -20.36 21.11
N GLY A 246 -10.06 -20.74 19.97
CA GLY A 246 -11.37 -20.27 19.55
C GLY A 246 -11.69 -20.76 18.15
N GLN A 247 -12.16 -22.00 18.05
CA GLN A 247 -12.64 -22.64 16.82
C GLN A 247 -13.54 -21.69 16.03
N ILE A 248 -13.17 -21.37 14.79
CA ILE A 248 -14.14 -20.99 13.77
C ILE A 248 -14.19 -22.16 12.80
N ASN A 249 -15.30 -22.88 12.90
CA ASN A 249 -15.67 -23.97 12.02
C ASN A 249 -15.47 -23.58 10.55
N GLN A 250 -14.66 -24.36 9.83
CA GLN A 250 -14.84 -24.54 8.40
C GLN A 250 -16.20 -25.20 8.19
N LYS A 251 -17.20 -24.45 7.73
CA LYS A 251 -18.34 -25.00 6.97
C LYS A 251 -18.85 -23.98 5.96
N ILE A 252 -18.86 -24.47 4.71
CA ILE A 252 -19.47 -23.98 3.46
C ILE A 252 -18.64 -22.97 2.68
#